data_AF-A0A924YT42-F1
#
_entry.id   AF-A0A924YT42-F1
#
_cell.length_a   1.000
_cell.length_b   1.000
_cell.length_c   1.000
_cell.angle_alpha   90.00
_cell.angle_beta   90.00
_cell.angle_gamma   90.00
#
_symmetry.space_group_name_H-M   'P 1'
#
loop_
_entity.id
_entity.type
_entity.pdbx_description
1 polymer ?
#
loop_
_entity_poly.entity_id
_entity_poly.type
_entity_poly.pdbx_seq_one_letter_code
_entity_poly.pdbx_strand_id
1 'polypeptide(L)'
;MPRNRFALSLVVTLLCPLMFSAVGCQTTVGGQTLPSASYLSDDVQYFPAGPEFKLSNQVQALEEYKLEREKLRAGLDDDAQ
;
A
#
# COMPACT_ATOMS: atom_id res chain seq x y z
N MET A 1 -25.05 51.59 -29.33
CA MET A 1 -25.20 51.14 -27.92
C MET A 1 -24.43 49.82 -27.69
N PRO A 2 -23.17 49.83 -27.23
CA PRO A 2 -22.40 48.60 -26.91
C PRO A 2 -22.17 48.35 -25.40
N ARG A 3 -22.81 49.11 -24.49
CA ARG A 3 -22.55 49.06 -23.02
C ARG A 3 -22.66 47.65 -22.42
N ASN A 4 -23.60 46.83 -22.89
CA ASN A 4 -23.79 45.47 -22.36
C ASN A 4 -22.78 44.44 -22.87
N ARG A 5 -22.15 44.64 -24.04
CA ARG A 5 -21.25 43.63 -24.62
C ARG A 5 -19.89 43.62 -23.92
N PHE A 6 -19.42 44.80 -23.50
CA PHE A 6 -18.23 44.92 -22.67
C PHE A 6 -18.45 44.36 -21.27
N ALA A 7 -19.60 44.64 -20.64
CA ALA A 7 -19.94 44.07 -19.33
C ALA A 7 -20.05 42.53 -19.38
N LEU A 8 -20.71 41.98 -20.41
CA LEU A 8 -20.81 40.53 -20.61
C LEU A 8 -19.43 39.89 -20.84
N SER A 9 -18.56 40.53 -21.64
CA SER A 9 -17.21 40.03 -21.89
C SER A 9 -16.36 40.00 -20.61
N LEU A 10 -16.51 41.00 -19.73
CA LEU A 10 -15.77 41.11 -18.47
C LEU A 10 -16.24 40.06 -17.44
N VAL A 11 -17.54 39.77 -17.42
CA VAL A 11 -18.12 38.70 -16.59
C VAL A 11 -17.62 37.32 -17.06
N VAL A 12 -17.59 37.06 -18.37
CA VAL A 12 -17.14 35.78 -18.92
C VAL A 12 -15.65 35.55 -18.65
N THR A 13 -14.80 36.56 -18.83
CA THR A 13 -13.36 36.42 -18.58
C THR A 13 -13.01 36.19 -17.11
N LEU A 14 -13.79 36.74 -16.17
CA LEU A 14 -13.59 36.50 -14.73
C LEU A 14 -14.18 35.17 -14.26
N LEU A 15 -15.37 34.80 -14.75
CA LEU A 15 -16.09 33.61 -14.27
C LEU A 15 -15.52 32.31 -14.84
N CYS A 16 -15.07 32.32 -16.10
CA CYS A 16 -14.58 31.13 -16.79
C CYS A 16 -13.36 30.46 -16.11
N PRO A 17 -12.27 31.17 -15.75
CA PRO A 17 -11.13 30.55 -15.08
C PRO A 17 -11.47 30.01 -13.68
N LEU A 18 -12.42 30.64 -12.98
CA LEU A 18 -12.91 30.19 -11.67
C LEU A 18 -13.61 28.82 -11.76
N MET A 19 -14.35 28.59 -12.85
CA MET A 19 -14.98 27.28 -13.10
C MET A 19 -13.95 26.20 -13.38
N PHE A 20 -12.88 26.50 -14.15
CA PHE A 20 -11.82 25.52 -14.43
C PHE A 20 -11.02 25.13 -13.18
N SER A 21 -10.85 26.02 -12.21
CA SER A 21 -10.22 25.67 -10.93
C SER A 21 -11.04 24.72 -10.05
N ALA A 22 -12.35 24.59 -10.30
CA ALA A 22 -13.23 23.67 -9.57
C ALA A 22 -13.27 22.26 -10.18
N VAL A 23 -12.74 22.07 -11.39
CA VAL A 23 -12.68 20.76 -12.06
C VAL A 23 -11.30 20.15 -11.82
N GLY A 24 -11.25 19.04 -11.10
CA GLY A 24 -10.00 18.29 -10.91
C GLY A 24 -9.56 17.60 -12.20
N CYS A 25 -8.26 17.62 -12.49
CA CYS A 25 -7.66 16.80 -13.53
C CYS A 25 -7.20 15.47 -12.91
N GLN A 26 -7.65 14.34 -13.44
CA GLN A 26 -7.24 13.01 -12.97
C GLN A 26 -5.73 12.83 -13.22
N THR A 27 -4.96 12.58 -12.17
CA THR A 27 -3.50 12.44 -12.25
C THR A 27 -3.10 10.98 -12.46
N THR A 28 -2.12 10.78 -13.35
CA THR A 28 -1.47 9.49 -13.58
C THR A 28 -0.04 9.55 -13.06
N VAL A 29 0.31 8.61 -12.18
CA VAL A 29 1.64 8.50 -11.55
C VAL A 29 2.10 7.05 -11.69
N GLY A 30 3.32 6.85 -12.21
CA GLY A 30 3.87 5.49 -12.38
C GLY A 30 3.07 4.59 -13.35
N GLY A 31 2.30 5.17 -14.27
CA GLY A 31 1.43 4.42 -15.19
C GLY A 31 0.07 4.02 -14.61
N GLN A 32 -0.23 4.40 -13.36
CA GLN A 32 -1.51 4.16 -12.71
C GLN A 32 -2.28 5.48 -12.51
N THR A 33 -3.59 5.46 -12.77
CA THR A 33 -4.49 6.51 -12.29
C THR A 33 -4.67 6.36 -10.79
N LEU A 34 -4.38 7.42 -10.04
CA LEU A 34 -4.55 7.40 -8.59
C LEU A 34 -6.04 7.43 -8.20
N PRO A 35 -6.49 6.58 -7.24
CA PRO A 35 -7.89 6.53 -6.78
C PRO A 35 -8.42 7.83 -6.17
N SER A 36 -7.55 8.67 -5.61
CA SER A 36 -7.92 9.93 -4.97
C SER A 36 -6.80 10.97 -5.14
N ALA A 37 -7.14 12.25 -4.98
CA ALA A 37 -6.18 13.35 -5.12
C ALA A 37 -5.09 13.34 -4.04
N SER A 38 -5.38 12.77 -2.87
CA SER A 38 -4.46 12.71 -1.73
C SER A 38 -3.78 11.35 -1.57
N TYR A 39 -3.91 10.44 -2.55
CA TYR A 39 -3.43 9.05 -2.44
C TYR A 39 -1.95 8.92 -2.02
N LEU A 40 -1.08 9.85 -2.43
CA LEU A 40 0.34 9.82 -2.08
C LEU A 40 0.64 10.25 -0.63
N SER A 41 -0.30 10.95 0.00
CA SER A 41 -0.19 11.46 1.37
C SER A 41 -1.21 10.82 2.31
N ASP A 42 -2.02 9.89 1.81
CA ASP A 42 -2.98 9.13 2.58
C ASP A 42 -2.24 7.98 3.28
N ASP A 43 -2.29 7.97 4.60
CA ASP A 43 -1.53 7.04 5.40
C ASP A 43 -2.04 5.60 5.25
N VAL A 44 -1.11 4.66 5.29
CA VAL A 44 -1.28 3.20 5.38
C VAL A 44 -2.52 2.65 4.67
N GLN A 45 -2.32 2.17 3.44
CA GLN A 45 -3.17 1.09 2.94
C GLN A 45 -3.09 -0.06 3.95
N TYR A 46 -4.17 -0.37 4.66
CA TYR A 46 -4.19 -1.46 5.62
C TYR A 46 -3.87 -2.78 4.91
N PHE A 47 -2.69 -3.33 5.19
CA PHE A 47 -2.31 -4.67 4.78
C PHE A 47 -2.44 -5.59 5.99
N PRO A 48 -3.40 -6.53 6.01
CA PRO A 48 -3.45 -7.50 7.10
C PRO A 48 -2.15 -8.29 7.14
N ALA A 49 -1.75 -8.74 8.32
CA ALA A 49 -0.64 -9.67 8.45
C ALA A 49 -0.90 -10.88 7.53
N GLY A 50 0.05 -11.14 6.62
CA GLY A 50 -0.03 -12.31 5.75
C GLY A 50 0.03 -13.61 6.55
N PRO A 51 -0.22 -14.77 5.92
CA PRO A 51 -0.01 -16.05 6.56
C PRO A 51 1.43 -16.13 7.08
N GLU A 52 1.59 -16.30 8.40
CA GLU A 52 2.91 -16.43 9.00
C GLU A 52 3.46 -17.84 8.74
N PHE A 53 4.34 -17.96 7.74
CA PHE A 53 5.14 -19.15 7.54
C PHE A 53 6.51 -18.94 8.20
N LYS A 54 7.04 -19.98 8.85
CA LYS A 54 8.43 -19.95 9.33
C LYS A 54 9.35 -19.80 8.13
N LEU A 55 10.37 -18.94 8.25
CA LEU A 55 11.44 -18.89 7.26
C LEU A 55 12.02 -20.31 7.10
N SER A 56 12.39 -20.69 5.88
CA SER A 56 12.98 -22.01 5.57
C SER A 56 14.09 -22.39 6.54
N ASN A 57 14.95 -21.43 6.88
CA ASN A 57 16.07 -21.63 7.80
C ASN A 57 15.60 -21.95 9.24
N GLN A 58 14.48 -21.36 9.68
CA GLN A 58 13.90 -21.66 10.98
C GLN A 58 13.24 -23.04 11.02
N VAL A 59 12.64 -23.47 9.90
CA VAL A 59 12.08 -24.82 9.77
C VAL A 59 13.20 -25.86 9.85
N GLN A 60 14.27 -25.68 9.08
CA GLN A 60 15.43 -26.57 9.06
C GLN A 60 16.09 -26.67 10.45
N ALA A 61 16.35 -25.53 11.10
CA ALA A 61 16.93 -25.54 12.45
C ALA A 61 16.04 -26.27 13.47
N LEU A 62 14.71 -26.17 13.35
CA LEU A 62 13.77 -26.89 14.20
C LEU A 62 13.75 -28.39 13.93
N GLU A 63 13.88 -28.81 12.67
CA GLU A 63 13.96 -30.22 12.30
C GLU A 63 15.26 -30.86 12.80
N GLU A 64 16.40 -30.18 12.60
CA GLU A 64 17.70 -30.63 13.11
C GLU A 64 17.69 -30.76 14.63
N TYR A 65 17.16 -29.74 15.33
CA TYR A 65 17.03 -29.77 16.79
C TYR A 65 16.15 -30.94 17.27
N LYS A 66 15.02 -31.20 16.60
CA LYS A 66 14.16 -32.35 16.94
C LYS A 66 14.88 -33.68 16.76
N LEU A 67 15.63 -33.82 15.67
CA LEU A 67 16.34 -35.05 15.32
C LEU A 67 17.51 -35.32 16.30
N GLU A 68 18.25 -34.28 16.70
CA GLU A 68 19.27 -34.37 17.75
C GLU A 68 18.67 -34.75 19.10
N ARG A 69 17.54 -34.13 19.47
CA ARG A 69 16.80 -34.41 20.70
C ARG A 69 16.29 -35.85 20.80
N GLU A 70 15.84 -36.44 19.68
CA GLU A 70 15.41 -37.83 19.62
C GLU A 70 16.58 -38.80 19.74
N LYS A 71 17.69 -38.55 19.04
CA LYS A 71 18.91 -39.36 19.17
C LYS A 71 19.43 -39.40 20.60
N LEU A 72 19.48 -38.23 21.25
CA LEU A 72 19.96 -38.11 22.62
C LEU A 72 19.03 -38.82 23.61
N ARG A 73 17.71 -38.79 23.37
CA ARG A 73 16.74 -39.54 24.17
C ARG A 73 16.90 -41.06 23.97
N ALA A 74 17.01 -41.53 22.72
CA ALA A 74 17.20 -42.95 22.44
C ALA A 74 18.49 -43.50 23.08
N GLY A 75 19.59 -42.74 23.04
CA GLY A 75 20.83 -43.13 23.72
C GLY A 75 20.68 -43.25 25.24
N LEU A 76 19.94 -42.34 25.87
CA LEU A 76 19.64 -42.42 27.31
C LEU A 76 18.77 -43.63 27.67
N ASP A 77 17.89 -44.05 26.76
CA ASP A 77 17.02 -45.21 26.94
C ASP A 77 17.81 -46.54 26.76
N ASP A 78 18.84 -46.55 25.90
CA ASP A 78 19.76 -47.69 25.70
C ASP A 78 20.73 -47.88 26.88
N ASP A 79 21.16 -46.79 27.54
CA ASP A 79 22.04 -46.83 28.71
C ASP A 79 21.34 -47.30 30.01
N ALA A 80 19.99 -47.36 30.00
CA ALA A 80 19.16 -47.66 31.17
C ALA A 80 18.67 -49.13 31.25
N GLN A 81 19.07 -49.99 30.30
CA GLN A 81 18.77 -51.43 30.24
C GLN A 81 19.98 -52.29 30.60
#